data_AF-A0A3M1JTP0-F1
#
_entry.id   AF-A0A3M1JTP0-F1
#
_cell.length_a   1.000
_cell.length_b   1.000
_cell.length_c   1.000
_cell.angle_alpha   90.00
_cell.angle_beta   90.00
_cell.angle_gamma   90.00
#
_symmetry.space_group_name_H-M   'P 1'
#
loop_
_entity.id
_entity.type
_entity.pdbx_description
1 polymer ?
#
loop_
_entity_poly.entity_id
_entity_poly.type
_entity_poly.pdbx_seq_one_letter_code
_entity_poly.pdbx_strand_id
1 'polypeptide(L)'
;MNKISLLLGFSFAILTARVPDRWGWEVHRFINYHAVERLRTEMNFWNEQQTFLREHAVDPDQDNNPGYYHYIDIDYYQEFFDGTLPHAWDDIVNLYGENVVIGNGTVPWVIADWTDSLTALMAAGDWNGAWQIAAELGHYVADAHQPLHLTMNYNGQFTGNDGIHSRYESGLVTDHLSELALPDDTGQNWDSPLDSVFSRIDEIYPFVADILAADDYASGQDPGYGYTYNTLMWAELDSLTEVVIDKAIMDLASLWTTAWIRAGQPTPPAVTISPEFTPLIFALDPAYPNPLNPATTIRYTLPAESFTQLVIYDLSGGVVRTLVNQAESPGQKALRWDGRNNAGVPVASGVYLYSLTASSLHSNQRFTARRKLVLVK
;
A
#
# COMPACT_ATOMS: atom_id res chain seq x y z
N MET A 1 -31.42 -56.29 10.15
CA MET A 1 -30.58 -55.40 10.97
C MET A 1 -29.24 -55.23 10.25
N ASN A 2 -28.59 -54.08 10.47
CA ASN A 2 -27.36 -53.57 9.85
C ASN A 2 -27.54 -52.75 8.55
N LYS A 3 -27.79 -51.45 8.75
CA LYS A 3 -27.41 -50.40 7.80
C LYS A 3 -25.91 -50.15 7.94
N ILE A 4 -25.18 -50.24 6.84
CA ILE A 4 -23.79 -49.81 6.71
C ILE A 4 -23.83 -48.31 6.42
N SER A 5 -23.38 -47.49 7.37
CA SER A 5 -23.16 -46.07 7.14
C SER A 5 -21.74 -45.89 6.62
N LEU A 6 -21.62 -45.41 5.37
CA LEU A 6 -20.36 -44.95 4.79
C LEU A 6 -20.06 -43.56 5.39
N LEU A 7 -19.06 -43.47 6.26
CA LEU A 7 -18.45 -42.20 6.66
C LEU A 7 -17.42 -41.82 5.60
N LEU A 8 -17.78 -40.90 4.70
CA LEU A 8 -16.82 -40.16 3.89
C LEU A 8 -16.18 -39.10 4.80
N GLY A 9 -14.96 -39.36 5.26
CA GLY A 9 -14.14 -38.35 5.90
C GLY A 9 -13.67 -37.35 4.85
N PHE A 10 -14.16 -36.12 4.93
CA PHE A 10 -13.54 -34.98 4.25
C PHE A 10 -12.23 -34.66 4.99
N SER A 11 -11.10 -35.02 4.38
CA SER A 11 -9.80 -34.46 4.77
C SER A 11 -9.80 -32.98 4.43
N PHE A 12 -9.82 -32.14 5.46
CA PHE A 12 -9.43 -30.73 5.35
C PHE A 12 -7.93 -30.71 5.03
N ALA A 13 -7.60 -30.56 3.74
CA ALA A 13 -6.27 -30.14 3.37
C ALA A 13 -6.15 -28.67 3.74
N ILE A 14 -5.50 -28.37 4.86
CA ILE A 14 -4.97 -27.04 5.13
C ILE A 14 -3.85 -26.85 4.10
N LEU A 15 -4.22 -26.36 2.91
CA LEU A 15 -3.26 -25.75 2.01
C LEU A 15 -2.83 -24.46 2.69
N THR A 16 -1.67 -24.48 3.33
CA THR A 16 -0.88 -23.26 3.51
C THR A 16 -0.48 -22.81 2.11
N ALA A 17 -1.37 -22.07 1.44
CA ALA A 17 -1.05 -21.39 0.22
C ALA A 17 0.13 -20.46 0.53
N ARG A 18 1.28 -20.72 -0.09
CA ARG A 18 2.31 -19.70 -0.24
C ARG A 18 1.65 -18.56 -0.99
N VAL A 19 1.50 -17.42 -0.35
CA VAL A 19 0.94 -16.20 -0.92
C VAL A 19 1.76 -15.85 -2.17
N PRO A 20 1.23 -16.02 -3.39
CA PRO A 20 1.84 -15.46 -4.60
C PRO A 20 1.58 -13.95 -4.58
N ASP A 21 2.52 -13.17 -5.09
CA ASP A 21 2.51 -11.70 -5.14
C ASP A 21 1.09 -11.13 -5.38
N ARG A 22 0.51 -10.58 -4.30
CA ARG A 22 -0.76 -9.85 -4.25
C ARG A 22 -0.56 -8.46 -4.85
N TRP A 23 -1.64 -7.81 -5.29
CA TRP A 23 -1.79 -6.37 -5.60
C TRP A 23 -0.48 -5.60 -5.57
N GLY A 24 0.01 -5.19 -6.75
CA GLY A 24 1.30 -4.52 -6.86
C GLY A 24 1.41 -3.41 -5.80
N TRP A 25 2.43 -3.48 -4.95
CA TRP A 25 2.66 -2.53 -3.85
C TRP A 25 2.51 -1.06 -4.27
N GLU A 26 2.80 -0.77 -5.54
CA GLU A 26 2.64 0.56 -6.12
C GLU A 26 1.18 1.02 -6.25
N VAL A 27 0.20 0.13 -6.45
CA VAL A 27 -1.22 0.50 -6.52
C VAL A 27 -1.72 1.00 -5.16
N HIS A 28 -1.46 0.26 -4.08
CA HIS A 28 -1.79 0.71 -2.71
C HIS A 28 -1.13 2.05 -2.37
N ARG A 29 0.16 2.18 -2.71
CA ARG A 29 0.95 3.41 -2.58
C ARG A 29 0.32 4.57 -3.36
N PHE A 30 -0.08 4.31 -4.60
CA PHE A 30 -0.68 5.30 -5.50
C PHE A 30 -2.00 5.82 -4.95
N ILE A 31 -2.90 4.92 -4.55
CA ILE A 31 -4.21 5.27 -3.96
C ILE A 31 -4.01 6.12 -2.70
N ASN A 32 -3.16 5.70 -1.76
CA ASN A 32 -2.89 6.46 -0.54
C ASN A 32 -2.29 7.84 -0.83
N TYR A 33 -1.34 7.91 -1.76
CA TYR A 33 -0.70 9.17 -2.13
C TYR A 33 -1.71 10.17 -2.70
N HIS A 34 -2.55 9.73 -3.64
CA HIS A 34 -3.51 10.59 -4.31
C HIS A 34 -4.75 10.89 -3.47
N ALA A 35 -5.15 10.02 -2.54
CA ALA A 35 -6.24 10.31 -1.61
C ALA A 35 -5.94 11.53 -0.74
N VAL A 36 -4.68 11.78 -0.38
CA VAL A 36 -4.27 12.98 0.38
C VAL A 36 -4.56 14.25 -0.43
N GLU A 37 -4.36 14.20 -1.75
CA GLU A 37 -4.62 15.32 -2.67
C GLU A 37 -6.11 15.62 -2.84
N ARG A 38 -6.99 14.68 -2.46
CA ARG A 38 -8.45 14.81 -2.47
C ARG A 38 -9.03 15.16 -1.11
N LEU A 39 -8.19 15.46 -0.12
CA LEU A 39 -8.67 15.96 1.15
C LEU A 39 -9.08 17.43 1.06
N ARG A 40 -9.99 17.80 1.96
CA ARG A 40 -10.49 19.17 2.08
C ARG A 40 -9.38 20.13 2.49
N THR A 41 -9.50 21.40 2.13
CA THR A 41 -8.49 22.43 2.48
C THR A 41 -8.20 22.56 3.98
N GLU A 42 -9.17 22.28 4.85
CA GLU A 42 -9.01 22.29 6.31
C GLU A 42 -8.12 21.14 6.81
N MET A 43 -7.92 20.12 5.98
CA MET A 43 -7.08 18.95 6.23
C MET A 43 -5.71 19.05 5.54
N ASN A 44 -5.29 20.23 5.06
CA ASN A 44 -3.99 20.40 4.37
C ASN A 44 -2.76 19.94 5.18
N PHE A 45 -2.87 19.80 6.50
CA PHE A 45 -1.79 19.24 7.34
C PHE A 45 -1.45 17.78 7.01
N TRP A 46 -2.36 17.04 6.36
CA TRP A 46 -2.11 15.68 5.88
C TRP A 46 -1.02 15.62 4.80
N ASN A 47 -0.78 16.72 4.08
CA ASN A 47 0.29 16.82 3.09
C ASN A 47 1.68 16.53 3.69
N GLU A 48 1.88 16.81 4.98
CA GLU A 48 3.14 16.51 5.68
C GLU A 48 3.37 15.01 5.87
N GLN A 49 2.30 14.21 5.81
CA GLN A 49 2.32 12.75 6.00
C GLN A 49 2.13 11.97 4.70
N GLN A 50 2.00 12.64 3.56
CA GLN A 50 1.71 11.99 2.27
C GLN A 50 2.71 10.86 1.94
N THR A 51 4.01 11.10 2.18
CA THR A 51 5.04 10.06 2.00
C THR A 51 4.89 8.91 3.00
N PHE A 52 4.57 9.20 4.26
CA PHE A 52 4.37 8.18 5.28
C PHE A 52 3.18 7.27 4.90
N LEU A 53 2.03 7.88 4.61
CA LEU A 53 0.82 7.17 4.22
C LEU A 53 1.03 6.31 2.98
N ARG A 54 1.75 6.84 1.98
CA ARG A 54 2.17 6.08 0.80
C ARG A 54 3.01 4.86 1.19
N GLU A 55 4.12 5.04 1.89
CA GLU A 55 5.06 3.94 2.18
C GLU A 55 4.48 2.86 3.08
N HIS A 56 3.61 3.23 4.03
CA HIS A 56 2.97 2.33 4.99
C HIS A 56 1.66 1.70 4.47
N ALA A 57 1.21 2.04 3.25
CA ALA A 57 0.03 1.45 2.61
C ALA A 57 0.13 -0.06 2.33
N VAL A 58 1.33 -0.64 2.48
CA VAL A 58 1.63 -2.05 2.21
C VAL A 58 2.02 -2.82 3.48
N ASP A 59 1.93 -2.17 4.65
CA ASP A 59 2.21 -2.81 5.92
C ASP A 59 1.29 -4.00 6.19
N PRO A 60 -0.04 -3.94 5.90
CA PRO A 60 -0.92 -5.08 6.17
C PRO A 60 -0.54 -6.39 5.48
N ASP A 61 0.11 -6.33 4.32
CA ASP A 61 0.60 -7.51 3.59
C ASP A 61 1.98 -8.00 4.08
N GLN A 62 2.73 -7.14 4.77
CA GLN A 62 4.01 -7.49 5.40
C GLN A 62 3.82 -7.99 6.82
N ASP A 63 2.79 -7.48 7.48
CA ASP A 63 2.38 -7.89 8.81
C ASP A 63 1.64 -9.23 8.73
N ASN A 64 1.69 -10.00 9.81
CA ASN A 64 1.04 -11.31 9.89
C ASN A 64 -0.47 -11.16 10.15
N ASN A 65 -1.11 -10.24 9.44
CA ASN A 65 -2.54 -9.98 9.51
C ASN A 65 -3.34 -11.15 8.92
N PRO A 66 -4.57 -11.39 9.40
CA PRO A 66 -5.37 -12.49 8.89
C PRO A 66 -5.74 -12.27 7.42
N GLY A 67 -5.52 -13.30 6.58
CA GLY A 67 -5.79 -13.20 5.15
C GLY A 67 -7.24 -12.82 4.79
N TYR A 68 -8.20 -13.14 5.66
CA TYR A 68 -9.62 -12.78 5.46
C TYR A 68 -9.90 -11.28 5.60
N TYR A 69 -8.94 -10.45 5.99
CA TYR A 69 -9.12 -8.98 6.00
C TYR A 69 -9.05 -8.35 4.61
N HIS A 70 -8.51 -9.06 3.62
CA HIS A 70 -8.15 -8.49 2.31
C HIS A 70 -9.19 -8.76 1.22
N TYR A 71 -10.30 -9.43 1.54
CA TYR A 71 -11.29 -9.79 0.53
C TYR A 71 -12.67 -9.94 1.14
N ILE A 72 -13.67 -10.08 0.27
CA ILE A 72 -14.98 -10.62 0.60
C ILE A 72 -15.49 -11.41 -0.60
N ASP A 73 -15.81 -12.68 -0.41
CA ASP A 73 -16.46 -13.50 -1.43
C ASP A 73 -17.95 -13.14 -1.47
N ILE A 74 -18.28 -11.95 -2.00
CA ILE A 74 -19.64 -11.39 -1.90
C ILE A 74 -20.67 -12.27 -2.63
N ASP A 75 -20.23 -12.97 -3.67
CA ASP A 75 -21.00 -13.92 -4.46
C ASP A 75 -21.31 -15.24 -3.75
N TYR A 76 -20.79 -15.45 -2.53
CA TYR A 76 -21.24 -16.50 -1.64
C TYR A 76 -22.65 -16.21 -1.07
N TYR A 77 -22.98 -14.94 -0.87
CA TYR A 77 -24.19 -14.53 -0.18
C TYR A 77 -25.34 -14.32 -1.17
N GLN A 78 -26.40 -15.13 -1.08
CA GLN A 78 -27.53 -15.02 -2.00
C GLN A 78 -28.27 -13.68 -1.84
N GLU A 79 -28.33 -13.17 -0.61
CA GLU A 79 -29.00 -11.93 -0.25
C GLU A 79 -28.36 -10.70 -0.90
N PHE A 80 -27.07 -10.78 -1.29
CA PHE A 80 -26.42 -9.75 -2.10
C PHE A 80 -27.15 -9.56 -3.43
N PHE A 81 -27.40 -10.66 -4.16
CA PHE A 81 -28.12 -10.61 -5.43
C PHE A 81 -29.59 -10.22 -5.28
N ASP A 82 -30.17 -10.50 -4.11
CA ASP A 82 -31.55 -10.11 -3.80
C ASP A 82 -31.67 -8.67 -3.28
N GLY A 83 -30.54 -7.97 -3.03
CA GLY A 83 -30.51 -6.63 -2.45
C GLY A 83 -30.97 -6.56 -0.99
N THR A 84 -30.79 -7.66 -0.25
CA THR A 84 -31.28 -7.83 1.14
C THR A 84 -30.17 -8.25 2.11
N LEU A 85 -28.91 -8.22 1.69
CA LEU A 85 -27.77 -8.61 2.52
C LEU A 85 -27.72 -7.76 3.81
N PRO A 86 -27.74 -8.37 5.00
CA PRO A 86 -27.54 -7.61 6.22
C PRO A 86 -26.08 -7.17 6.32
N HIS A 87 -25.84 -5.87 6.44
CA HIS A 87 -24.49 -5.34 6.58
C HIS A 87 -23.96 -5.41 8.02
N ALA A 88 -24.83 -5.35 9.02
CA ALA A 88 -24.41 -5.41 10.42
C ALA A 88 -23.78 -6.77 10.76
N TRP A 89 -22.63 -6.75 11.45
CA TRP A 89 -21.87 -7.96 11.79
C TRP A 89 -22.72 -9.00 12.52
N ASP A 90 -23.46 -8.58 13.55
CA ASP A 90 -24.29 -9.51 14.32
C ASP A 90 -25.39 -10.15 13.46
N ASP A 91 -25.97 -9.42 12.52
CA ASP A 91 -27.04 -9.92 11.66
C ASP A 91 -26.53 -10.94 10.64
N ILE A 92 -25.40 -10.66 9.98
CA ILE A 92 -24.79 -11.61 9.03
C ILE A 92 -24.26 -12.85 9.75
N VAL A 93 -23.69 -12.69 10.95
CA VAL A 93 -23.23 -13.82 11.80
C VAL A 93 -24.41 -14.65 12.31
N ASN A 94 -25.55 -14.02 12.63
CA ASN A 94 -26.76 -14.77 13.01
C ASN A 94 -27.31 -15.59 11.84
N LEU A 95 -27.14 -15.12 10.60
CA LEU A 95 -27.62 -15.79 9.40
C LEU A 95 -26.70 -16.95 8.96
N TYR A 96 -25.38 -16.74 8.98
CA TYR A 96 -24.41 -17.67 8.41
C TYR A 96 -23.50 -18.38 9.42
N GLY A 97 -23.36 -17.82 10.62
CA GLY A 97 -22.38 -18.21 11.62
C GLY A 97 -21.01 -17.56 11.37
N GLU A 98 -20.34 -17.20 12.46
CA GLU A 98 -19.09 -16.43 12.45
C GLU A 98 -17.98 -17.05 11.58
N ASN A 99 -17.75 -18.36 11.69
CA ASN A 99 -16.72 -19.05 10.91
C ASN A 99 -16.99 -18.98 9.39
N VAL A 100 -18.25 -18.96 8.98
CA VAL A 100 -18.62 -18.86 7.56
C VAL A 100 -18.39 -17.44 7.07
N VAL A 101 -18.78 -16.43 7.86
CA VAL A 101 -18.54 -15.03 7.52
C VAL A 101 -17.04 -14.74 7.40
N ILE A 102 -16.25 -15.15 8.41
CA ILE A 102 -14.78 -15.02 8.38
C ILE A 102 -14.17 -15.79 7.21
N GLY A 103 -14.66 -16.99 6.92
CA GLY A 103 -14.15 -17.81 5.82
C GLY A 103 -14.35 -17.19 4.44
N ASN A 104 -15.39 -16.38 4.27
CA ASN A 104 -15.72 -15.66 3.04
C ASN A 104 -15.22 -14.21 3.05
N GLY A 105 -14.26 -13.87 3.92
CA GLY A 105 -13.64 -12.55 3.93
C GLY A 105 -14.46 -11.46 4.63
N THR A 106 -13.75 -10.48 5.19
CA THR A 106 -14.31 -9.47 6.11
C THR A 106 -13.92 -8.04 5.78
N VAL A 107 -13.38 -7.77 4.60
CA VAL A 107 -12.84 -6.43 4.25
C VAL A 107 -13.82 -5.26 4.50
N PRO A 108 -15.16 -5.36 4.30
CA PRO A 108 -16.06 -4.23 4.55
C PRO A 108 -16.12 -3.83 6.03
N TRP A 109 -16.13 -4.83 6.92
CA TRP A 109 -16.14 -4.60 8.36
C TRP A 109 -14.79 -4.11 8.86
N VAL A 110 -13.69 -4.61 8.30
CA VAL A 110 -12.33 -4.11 8.58
C VAL A 110 -12.21 -2.63 8.22
N ILE A 111 -12.71 -2.20 7.06
CA ILE A 111 -12.70 -0.78 6.67
C ILE A 111 -13.50 0.07 7.67
N ALA A 112 -14.67 -0.40 8.10
CA ALA A 112 -15.49 0.31 9.08
C ALA A 112 -14.77 0.41 10.45
N ASP A 113 -14.21 -0.69 10.94
CA ASP A 113 -13.47 -0.76 12.20
C ASP A 113 -12.20 0.11 12.19
N TRP A 114 -11.47 0.15 11.08
CA TRP A 114 -10.30 1.02 10.93
C TRP A 114 -10.70 2.48 10.87
N THR A 115 -11.85 2.81 10.27
CA THR A 115 -12.39 4.17 10.26
C THR A 115 -12.78 4.63 11.66
N ASP A 116 -13.40 3.77 12.45
CA ASP A 116 -13.74 4.05 13.85
C ASP A 116 -12.48 4.14 14.74
N SER A 117 -11.50 3.28 14.51
CA SER A 117 -10.19 3.33 15.19
C SER A 117 -9.46 4.64 14.89
N LEU A 118 -9.44 5.05 13.61
CA LEU A 118 -8.86 6.31 13.17
C LEU A 118 -9.54 7.51 13.83
N THR A 119 -10.88 7.48 13.89
CA THR A 119 -11.70 8.48 14.59
C THR A 119 -11.29 8.60 16.06
N ALA A 120 -11.20 7.46 16.76
CA ALA A 120 -10.87 7.41 18.18
C ALA A 120 -9.45 7.94 18.46
N LEU A 121 -8.47 7.58 17.62
CA LEU A 121 -7.08 8.03 17.76
C LEU A 121 -6.96 9.53 17.54
N MET A 122 -7.60 10.09 16.52
CA MET A 122 -7.64 11.54 16.30
C MET A 122 -8.31 12.27 17.45
N ALA A 123 -9.45 11.77 17.94
CA ALA A 123 -10.18 12.38 19.06
C ALA A 123 -9.37 12.36 20.37
N ALA A 124 -8.54 11.32 20.56
CA ALA A 124 -7.60 11.21 21.68
C ALA A 124 -6.32 12.05 21.50
N GLY A 125 -6.06 12.57 20.30
CA GLY A 125 -4.83 13.28 19.95
C GLY A 125 -3.62 12.37 19.75
N ASP A 126 -3.81 11.06 19.58
CA ASP A 126 -2.73 10.11 19.24
C ASP A 126 -2.50 10.08 17.73
N TRP A 127 -1.74 11.06 17.26
CA TRP A 127 -1.49 11.23 15.83
C TRP A 127 -0.51 10.21 15.24
N ASN A 128 0.39 9.64 16.06
CA ASN A 128 1.28 8.59 15.57
C ASN A 128 0.48 7.32 15.23
N GLY A 129 -0.43 6.92 16.14
CA GLY A 129 -1.36 5.82 15.85
C GLY A 129 -2.30 6.16 14.70
N ALA A 130 -2.83 7.39 14.66
CA ALA A 130 -3.75 7.80 13.59
C ALA A 130 -3.11 7.70 12.20
N TRP A 131 -1.84 8.06 12.04
CA TRP A 131 -1.16 7.93 10.74
C TRP A 131 -0.96 6.49 10.31
N GLN A 132 -0.59 5.60 11.23
CA GLN A 132 -0.46 4.18 10.93
C GLN A 132 -1.80 3.59 10.49
N ILE A 133 -2.86 3.78 11.28
CA ILE A 133 -4.20 3.30 10.96
C ILE A 133 -4.74 3.92 9.66
N ALA A 134 -4.44 5.19 9.38
CA ALA A 134 -4.84 5.83 8.13
C ALA A 134 -4.20 5.18 6.90
N ALA A 135 -2.92 4.81 6.98
CA ALA A 135 -2.21 4.12 5.89
C ALA A 135 -2.75 2.70 5.67
N GLU A 136 -2.95 1.94 6.75
CA GLU A 136 -3.53 0.58 6.71
C GLU A 136 -4.98 0.59 6.23
N LEU A 137 -5.78 1.58 6.62
CA LEU A 137 -7.13 1.77 6.09
C LEU A 137 -7.09 1.91 4.55
N GLY A 138 -6.11 2.65 4.03
CA GLY A 138 -5.93 2.78 2.59
C GLY A 138 -5.56 1.47 1.89
N HIS A 139 -4.92 0.53 2.58
CA HIS A 139 -4.68 -0.82 2.06
C HIS A 139 -6.00 -1.57 1.85
N TYR A 140 -6.82 -1.67 2.89
CA TYR A 140 -8.08 -2.41 2.83
C TYR A 140 -9.09 -1.78 1.89
N VAL A 141 -9.10 -0.44 1.79
CA VAL A 141 -9.91 0.26 0.78
C VAL A 141 -9.46 -0.13 -0.63
N ALA A 142 -8.15 -0.16 -0.91
CA ALA A 142 -7.64 -0.59 -2.21
C ALA A 142 -8.04 -2.04 -2.54
N ASP A 143 -7.90 -2.96 -1.58
CA ASP A 143 -8.34 -4.36 -1.73
C ASP A 143 -9.83 -4.47 -2.07
N ALA A 144 -10.69 -3.76 -1.33
CA ALA A 144 -12.13 -3.75 -1.60
C ALA A 144 -12.51 -3.12 -2.95
N HIS A 145 -11.57 -2.44 -3.61
CA HIS A 145 -11.75 -1.89 -4.94
C HIS A 145 -11.17 -2.78 -6.05
N GLN A 146 -10.53 -3.91 -5.71
CA GLN A 146 -10.28 -4.91 -6.73
C GLN A 146 -11.52 -5.75 -6.99
N PRO A 147 -11.98 -5.87 -8.24
CA PRO A 147 -13.09 -6.76 -8.53
C PRO A 147 -12.80 -8.23 -8.14
N LEU A 148 -11.60 -8.77 -8.37
CA LEU A 148 -11.32 -10.18 -8.03
C LEU A 148 -11.19 -10.45 -6.51
N HIS A 149 -11.08 -9.44 -5.64
CA HIS A 149 -11.15 -9.58 -4.17
C HIS A 149 -12.59 -9.63 -3.69
N LEU A 150 -13.55 -9.50 -4.60
CA LEU A 150 -14.98 -9.52 -4.31
C LEU A 150 -15.65 -10.85 -4.68
N THR A 151 -14.90 -11.89 -5.07
CA THR A 151 -15.49 -13.12 -5.64
C THR A 151 -14.77 -14.39 -5.22
N MET A 152 -15.55 -15.46 -5.02
CA MET A 152 -15.03 -16.82 -4.87
C MET A 152 -14.20 -17.28 -6.08
N ASN A 153 -14.35 -16.67 -7.26
CA ASN A 153 -13.60 -16.96 -8.48
C ASN A 153 -12.36 -16.07 -8.67
N TYR A 154 -11.78 -15.56 -7.57
CA TYR A 154 -10.72 -14.55 -7.57
C TYR A 154 -9.52 -14.85 -8.49
N ASN A 155 -9.20 -16.13 -8.73
CA ASN A 155 -8.08 -16.56 -9.56
C ASN A 155 -8.53 -17.32 -10.82
N GLY A 156 -9.81 -17.24 -11.21
CA GLY A 156 -10.33 -17.91 -12.39
C GLY A 156 -10.55 -19.42 -12.25
N GLN A 157 -10.44 -19.95 -11.03
CA GLN A 157 -10.46 -21.39 -10.73
C GLN A 157 -11.75 -22.12 -11.11
N PHE A 158 -12.85 -21.40 -11.34
CA PHE A 158 -14.13 -21.97 -11.75
C PHE A 158 -14.46 -21.75 -13.22
N THR A 159 -13.73 -20.86 -13.91
CA THR A 159 -13.98 -20.46 -15.30
C THR A 159 -12.87 -20.88 -16.27
N GLY A 160 -11.73 -21.34 -15.76
CA GLY A 160 -10.58 -21.77 -16.58
C GLY A 160 -9.54 -20.67 -16.80
N ASN A 161 -9.66 -19.55 -16.08
CA ASN A 161 -8.77 -18.38 -16.16
C ASN A 161 -7.62 -18.45 -15.13
N ASP A 162 -7.23 -19.66 -14.71
CA ASP A 162 -6.26 -19.89 -13.62
C ASP A 162 -5.06 -18.94 -13.68
N GLY A 163 -4.86 -18.16 -12.61
CA GLY A 163 -3.77 -17.20 -12.49
C GLY A 163 -4.10 -15.76 -12.90
N ILE A 164 -5.35 -15.47 -13.29
CA ILE A 164 -5.79 -14.13 -13.72
C ILE A 164 -5.53 -13.06 -12.66
N HIS A 165 -5.66 -13.39 -11.37
CA HIS A 165 -5.40 -12.47 -10.26
C HIS A 165 -4.03 -11.79 -10.39
N SER A 166 -2.96 -12.58 -10.50
CA SER A 166 -1.60 -12.04 -10.63
C SER A 166 -1.36 -11.38 -11.99
N ARG A 167 -1.94 -11.89 -13.09
CA ARG A 167 -1.79 -11.30 -14.43
C ARG A 167 -2.37 -9.89 -14.50
N TYR A 168 -3.53 -9.69 -13.88
CA TYR A 168 -4.19 -8.39 -13.84
C TYR A 168 -3.46 -7.42 -12.90
N GLU A 169 -3.12 -7.85 -11.68
CA GLU A 169 -2.60 -6.95 -10.64
C GLU A 169 -1.11 -6.62 -10.76
N SER A 170 -0.26 -7.63 -10.91
CA SER A 170 1.19 -7.47 -10.72
C SER A 170 1.90 -6.94 -11.97
N GLY A 171 1.31 -7.13 -13.15
CA GLY A 171 1.89 -6.72 -14.44
C GLY A 171 1.15 -5.57 -15.12
N LEU A 172 -0.17 -5.68 -15.24
CA LEU A 172 -0.94 -4.77 -16.10
C LEU A 172 -1.15 -3.39 -15.46
N VAL A 173 -1.83 -3.34 -14.31
CA VAL A 173 -2.21 -2.06 -13.70
C VAL A 173 -0.99 -1.24 -13.29
N THR A 174 0.02 -1.89 -12.70
CA THR A 174 1.24 -1.22 -12.21
C THR A 174 1.98 -0.46 -13.32
N ASP A 175 2.07 -1.04 -14.53
CA ASP A 175 2.78 -0.44 -15.66
C ASP A 175 2.07 0.80 -16.22
N HIS A 176 0.76 0.95 -15.96
CA HIS A 176 -0.08 2.02 -16.50
C HIS A 176 -0.55 3.05 -15.46
N LEU A 177 -0.15 2.94 -14.19
CA LEU A 177 -0.58 3.88 -13.13
C LEU A 177 -0.34 5.35 -13.49
N SER A 178 0.78 5.66 -14.16
CA SER A 178 1.09 7.05 -14.57
C SER A 178 0.21 7.59 -15.71
N GLU A 179 -0.56 6.74 -16.36
CA GLU A 179 -1.45 7.09 -17.48
C GLU A 179 -2.87 7.42 -17.03
N LEU A 180 -3.24 7.02 -15.80
CA LEU A 180 -4.58 7.20 -15.26
C LEU A 180 -4.91 8.68 -15.06
N ALA A 181 -6.12 9.08 -15.47
CA ALA A 181 -6.68 10.34 -15.02
C ALA A 181 -7.00 10.25 -13.52
N LEU A 182 -6.81 11.36 -12.81
CA LEU A 182 -7.09 11.43 -11.38
C LEU A 182 -8.40 12.19 -11.13
N PRO A 183 -9.22 11.76 -10.15
CA PRO A 183 -10.48 12.44 -9.80
C PRO A 183 -10.20 13.85 -9.32
N ASP A 184 -10.93 14.88 -9.76
CA ASP A 184 -10.71 16.27 -9.29
C ASP A 184 -11.60 16.72 -8.12
N ASP A 185 -12.43 15.81 -7.61
CA ASP A 185 -13.32 16.07 -6.49
C ASP A 185 -12.61 15.98 -5.13
N THR A 186 -13.35 16.29 -4.06
CA THR A 186 -12.89 16.24 -2.67
C THR A 186 -13.64 15.18 -1.89
N GLY A 187 -12.94 14.48 -0.99
CA GLY A 187 -13.49 13.49 -0.09
C GLY A 187 -14.71 14.01 0.68
N GLN A 188 -15.73 13.16 0.76
CA GLN A 188 -17.02 13.46 1.34
C GLN A 188 -17.14 12.94 2.78
N ASN A 189 -18.10 13.46 3.53
CA ASN A 189 -18.46 12.88 4.82
C ASN A 189 -19.53 11.80 4.59
N TRP A 190 -19.30 10.59 5.06
CA TRP A 190 -20.23 9.47 4.97
C TRP A 190 -21.04 9.30 6.26
N ASP A 191 -22.35 9.16 6.09
CA ASP A 191 -23.27 8.89 7.21
C ASP A 191 -23.00 7.49 7.80
N SER A 192 -22.73 6.50 6.94
CA SER A 192 -22.41 5.12 7.33
C SER A 192 -21.25 4.58 6.47
N PRO A 193 -20.02 4.52 7.00
CA PRO A 193 -18.89 3.92 6.30
C PRO A 193 -19.17 2.52 5.79
N LEU A 194 -19.81 1.69 6.62
CA LEU A 194 -20.10 0.30 6.27
C LEU A 194 -21.08 0.19 5.09
N ASP A 195 -22.18 0.93 5.12
CA ASP A 195 -23.16 0.89 4.03
C ASP A 195 -22.60 1.49 2.74
N SER A 196 -21.76 2.52 2.84
CA SER A 196 -21.07 3.10 1.68
C SER A 196 -20.09 2.12 1.05
N VAL A 197 -19.36 1.33 1.85
CA VAL A 197 -18.46 0.28 1.34
C VAL A 197 -19.25 -0.83 0.64
N PHE A 198 -20.36 -1.30 1.22
CA PHE A 198 -21.20 -2.29 0.54
C PHE A 198 -21.82 -1.74 -0.76
N SER A 199 -22.29 -0.49 -0.76
CA SER A 199 -22.75 0.17 -1.97
C SER A 199 -21.64 0.27 -3.04
N ARG A 200 -20.38 0.44 -2.62
CA ARG A 200 -19.25 0.42 -3.55
C ARG A 200 -18.99 -0.97 -4.11
N ILE A 201 -19.11 -2.00 -3.27
CA ILE A 201 -18.99 -3.41 -3.69
C ILE A 201 -20.06 -3.78 -4.72
N ASP A 202 -21.31 -3.32 -4.53
CA ASP A 202 -22.39 -3.49 -5.52
C ASP A 202 -22.00 -2.93 -6.91
N GLU A 203 -21.28 -1.80 -6.93
CA GLU A 203 -20.82 -1.17 -8.17
C GLU A 203 -19.61 -1.85 -8.80
N ILE A 204 -18.68 -2.38 -7.99
CA ILE A 204 -17.40 -2.93 -8.45
C ILE A 204 -17.50 -4.43 -8.78
N TYR A 205 -18.26 -5.21 -8.02
CA TYR A 205 -18.38 -6.65 -8.23
C TYR A 205 -18.72 -7.06 -9.68
N PRO A 206 -19.63 -6.37 -10.40
CA PRO A 206 -19.94 -6.69 -11.80
C PRO A 206 -18.72 -6.72 -12.73
N PHE A 207 -17.67 -5.94 -12.43
CA PHE A 207 -16.42 -5.88 -13.21
C PHE A 207 -15.60 -7.18 -13.17
N VAL A 208 -15.90 -8.12 -12.27
CA VAL A 208 -15.31 -9.47 -12.30
C VAL A 208 -15.56 -10.13 -13.66
N ALA A 209 -16.78 -10.04 -14.18
CA ALA A 209 -17.13 -10.65 -15.45
C ALA A 209 -16.35 -10.04 -16.63
N ASP A 210 -16.13 -8.73 -16.60
CA ASP A 210 -15.38 -8.01 -17.63
C ASP A 210 -13.90 -8.40 -17.62
N ILE A 211 -13.28 -8.55 -16.44
CA ILE A 211 -11.89 -9.01 -16.32
C ILE A 211 -11.73 -10.44 -16.88
N LEU A 212 -12.64 -11.35 -16.53
CA LEU A 212 -12.58 -12.74 -17.01
C LEU A 212 -12.82 -12.82 -18.53
N ALA A 213 -13.74 -12.02 -19.08
CA ALA A 213 -13.98 -11.95 -20.51
C ALA A 213 -12.77 -11.38 -21.28
N ALA A 214 -12.10 -10.37 -20.72
CA ALA A 214 -10.87 -9.83 -21.28
C ALA A 214 -9.74 -10.87 -21.27
N ASP A 215 -9.59 -11.64 -20.19
CA ASP A 215 -8.60 -12.73 -20.11
C ASP A 215 -8.87 -13.79 -21.19
N ASP A 216 -10.12 -14.27 -21.32
CA ASP A 216 -10.52 -15.25 -22.34
C ASP A 216 -10.19 -14.77 -23.76
N TYR A 217 -10.51 -13.50 -24.05
CA TYR A 217 -10.25 -12.89 -25.35
C TYR A 217 -8.74 -12.79 -25.62
N ALA A 218 -7.99 -12.21 -24.68
CA ALA A 218 -6.56 -11.97 -24.82
C ALA A 218 -5.76 -13.29 -24.88
N SER A 219 -6.08 -14.26 -24.03
CA SER A 219 -5.42 -15.57 -24.02
C SER A 219 -5.76 -16.40 -25.26
N GLY A 220 -6.93 -16.17 -25.87
CA GLY A 220 -7.29 -16.75 -27.16
C GLY A 220 -6.41 -16.25 -28.31
N GLN A 221 -5.91 -15.01 -28.23
CA GLN A 221 -4.98 -14.44 -29.21
C GLN A 221 -3.50 -14.77 -28.90
N ASP A 222 -3.14 -14.80 -27.62
CA ASP A 222 -1.79 -15.08 -27.14
C ASP A 222 -1.80 -15.96 -25.88
N PRO A 223 -1.86 -17.30 -26.06
CA PRO A 223 -1.88 -18.26 -24.94
C PRO A 223 -0.60 -18.27 -24.09
N GLY A 224 0.46 -17.59 -24.55
CA GLY A 224 1.72 -17.46 -23.84
C GLY A 224 1.74 -16.32 -22.82
N TYR A 225 0.66 -15.54 -22.71
CA TYR A 225 0.57 -14.36 -21.83
C TYR A 225 1.70 -13.35 -22.08
N GLY A 226 2.05 -13.16 -23.36
CA GLY A 226 3.12 -12.28 -23.79
C GLY A 226 2.67 -10.83 -23.98
N TYR A 227 3.45 -10.09 -24.79
CA TYR A 227 3.17 -8.68 -25.09
C TYR A 227 1.78 -8.46 -25.72
N THR A 228 1.34 -9.35 -26.62
CA THR A 228 0.04 -9.23 -27.28
C THR A 228 -1.08 -9.41 -26.27
N TYR A 229 -0.98 -10.40 -25.38
CA TYR A 229 -1.93 -10.58 -24.29
C TYR A 229 -2.05 -9.31 -23.43
N ASN A 230 -0.93 -8.76 -22.93
CA ASN A 230 -0.96 -7.56 -22.07
C ASN A 230 -1.55 -6.34 -22.79
N THR A 231 -1.22 -6.15 -24.07
CA THR A 231 -1.76 -5.05 -24.87
C THR A 231 -3.28 -5.14 -25.02
N LEU A 232 -3.81 -6.35 -25.26
CA LEU A 232 -5.25 -6.57 -25.38
C LEU A 232 -5.95 -6.42 -24.03
N MET A 233 -5.38 -6.99 -22.96
CA MET A 233 -5.90 -6.82 -21.61
C MET A 233 -6.02 -5.35 -21.23
N TRP A 234 -5.00 -4.54 -21.50
CA TRP A 234 -5.07 -3.10 -21.22
C TRP A 234 -6.14 -2.41 -22.06
N ALA A 235 -6.21 -2.71 -23.35
CA ALA A 235 -7.20 -2.10 -24.24
C ALA A 235 -8.66 -2.43 -23.86
N GLU A 236 -8.91 -3.59 -23.25
CA GLU A 236 -10.25 -3.97 -22.77
C GLU A 236 -10.56 -3.42 -21.37
N LEU A 237 -9.54 -3.21 -20.53
CA LEU A 237 -9.69 -2.92 -19.10
C LEU A 237 -9.26 -1.52 -18.66
N ASP A 238 -8.73 -0.67 -19.55
CA ASP A 238 -8.21 0.66 -19.20
C ASP A 238 -9.25 1.51 -18.46
N SER A 239 -10.45 1.60 -19.03
CA SER A 239 -11.55 2.43 -18.57
C SER A 239 -12.11 1.91 -17.25
N LEU A 240 -12.20 0.58 -17.12
CA LEU A 240 -12.60 -0.08 -15.87
C LEU A 240 -11.58 0.17 -14.77
N THR A 241 -10.30 0.02 -15.09
CA THR A 241 -9.19 0.21 -14.16
C THR A 241 -9.15 1.65 -13.66
N GLU A 242 -9.32 2.63 -14.55
CA GLU A 242 -9.46 4.04 -14.18
C GLU A 242 -10.62 4.25 -13.20
N VAL A 243 -11.79 3.68 -13.51
CA VAL A 243 -12.99 3.80 -12.66
C VAL A 243 -12.78 3.22 -11.26
N VAL A 244 -12.17 2.04 -11.12
CA VAL A 244 -11.99 1.43 -9.79
C VAL A 244 -10.90 2.14 -8.97
N ILE A 245 -9.83 2.62 -9.61
CA ILE A 245 -8.76 3.40 -8.93
C ILE A 245 -9.28 4.78 -8.50
N ASP A 246 -10.04 5.46 -9.36
CA ASP A 246 -10.70 6.74 -9.04
C ASP A 246 -11.59 6.60 -7.80
N LYS A 247 -12.47 5.58 -7.81
CA LYS A 247 -13.34 5.25 -6.67
C LYS A 247 -12.53 4.97 -5.41
N ALA A 248 -11.45 4.20 -5.50
CA ALA A 248 -10.60 3.88 -4.35
C ALA A 248 -9.98 5.13 -3.72
N ILE A 249 -9.47 6.04 -4.55
CA ILE A 249 -8.89 7.33 -4.12
C ILE A 249 -9.96 8.17 -3.42
N MET A 250 -11.14 8.29 -4.03
CA MET A 250 -12.23 9.12 -3.51
C MET A 250 -12.85 8.56 -2.24
N ASP A 251 -13.01 7.25 -2.15
CA ASP A 251 -13.56 6.56 -0.99
C ASP A 251 -12.59 6.64 0.19
N LEU A 252 -11.29 6.44 -0.04
CA LEU A 252 -10.28 6.60 1.01
C LEU A 252 -10.25 8.04 1.54
N ALA A 253 -10.25 9.04 0.66
CA ALA A 253 -10.32 10.45 1.06
C ALA A 253 -11.61 10.76 1.83
N SER A 254 -12.72 10.13 1.45
CA SER A 254 -14.01 10.27 2.14
C SER A 254 -14.01 9.63 3.52
N LEU A 255 -13.41 8.45 3.68
CA LEU A 255 -13.27 7.77 4.97
C LEU A 255 -12.37 8.54 5.94
N TRP A 256 -11.22 9.05 5.47
CA TRP A 256 -10.38 9.95 6.26
C TRP A 256 -11.10 11.23 6.67
N THR A 257 -11.86 11.83 5.73
CA THR A 257 -12.69 13.02 6.00
C THR A 257 -13.77 12.72 7.05
N THR A 258 -14.43 11.57 6.92
CA THR A 258 -15.47 11.09 7.84
C THR A 258 -14.91 10.89 9.24
N ALA A 259 -13.79 10.18 9.36
CA ALA A 259 -13.13 9.95 10.64
C ALA A 259 -12.70 11.27 11.31
N TRP A 260 -12.12 12.18 10.53
CA TRP A 260 -11.71 13.50 11.03
C TRP A 260 -12.88 14.35 11.52
N ILE A 261 -14.00 14.39 10.77
CA ILE A 261 -15.20 15.13 11.19
C ILE A 261 -15.78 14.52 12.46
N ARG A 262 -15.90 13.18 12.53
CA ARG A 262 -16.41 12.47 13.72
C ARG A 262 -15.52 12.67 14.94
N ALA A 263 -14.22 12.82 14.76
CA ALA A 263 -13.26 13.11 15.82
C ALA A 263 -13.36 14.55 16.38
N GLY A 264 -14.25 15.39 15.83
CA GLY A 264 -14.39 16.79 16.22
C GLY A 264 -13.44 17.72 15.46
N GLN A 265 -13.00 17.32 14.27
CA GLN A 265 -12.11 18.08 13.39
C GLN A 265 -10.79 18.51 14.07
N PRO A 266 -10.10 17.61 14.80
CA PRO A 266 -8.88 17.98 15.50
C PRO A 266 -7.77 18.26 14.50
N THR A 267 -6.90 19.20 14.80
CA THR A 267 -5.62 19.30 14.13
C THR A 267 -4.57 18.56 14.95
N PRO A 268 -3.53 18.00 14.33
CA PRO A 268 -2.32 17.63 15.03
C PRO A 268 -1.93 18.78 15.94
N PRO A 269 -1.53 18.52 17.21
CA PRO A 269 -0.96 19.58 18.01
C PRO A 269 0.10 20.23 17.13
N ALA A 270 -0.03 21.55 16.95
CA ALA A 270 0.93 22.29 16.17
C ALA A 270 2.29 21.78 16.63
N VAL A 271 3.13 21.37 15.67
CA VAL A 271 4.54 21.23 15.98
C VAL A 271 4.96 22.66 16.32
N THR A 272 4.76 23.09 17.57
CA THR A 272 5.75 23.89 18.26
C THR A 272 7.00 23.12 17.97
N ILE A 273 7.84 23.71 17.11
CA ILE A 273 9.17 23.22 16.84
C ILE A 273 9.90 23.31 18.19
N SER A 274 9.62 22.36 19.07
CA SER A 274 10.57 21.91 20.05
C SER A 274 11.71 21.37 19.19
N PRO A 275 12.95 21.81 19.43
CA PRO A 275 14.11 21.45 18.59
C PRO A 275 14.46 19.95 18.62
N GLU A 276 13.60 19.09 19.18
CA GLU A 276 13.75 17.64 19.20
C GLU A 276 12.76 16.97 18.26
N PHE A 277 12.87 17.26 16.96
CA PHE A 277 12.49 16.28 15.95
C PHE A 277 13.36 15.05 16.16
N THR A 278 12.78 14.01 16.74
CA THR A 278 13.37 12.68 16.82
C THR A 278 12.66 11.84 15.76
N PRO A 279 13.28 11.60 14.61
CA PRO A 279 12.69 10.77 13.56
C PRO A 279 12.33 9.37 14.10
N LEU A 280 11.37 8.68 13.47
CA LEU A 280 10.94 7.36 13.96
C LEU A 280 11.68 6.19 13.28
N ILE A 281 12.23 6.41 12.09
CA ILE A 281 12.94 5.38 11.32
C ILE A 281 14.30 5.87 10.79
N PHE A 282 15.19 4.91 10.52
CA PHE A 282 16.38 5.15 9.72
C PHE A 282 15.99 5.29 8.25
N ALA A 283 16.50 6.30 7.56
CA ALA A 283 16.28 6.45 6.11
C ALA A 283 17.55 6.96 5.42
N LEU A 284 17.73 6.55 4.15
CA LEU A 284 18.73 7.10 3.24
C LEU A 284 18.02 7.51 1.95
N ASP A 285 18.02 8.81 1.67
CA ASP A 285 17.30 9.40 0.54
C ASP A 285 18.11 9.28 -0.76
N PRO A 286 17.48 9.38 -1.94
CA PRO A 286 18.22 9.60 -3.17
C PRO A 286 19.01 10.91 -3.10
N ALA A 287 20.28 10.85 -3.47
CA ALA A 287 21.11 12.04 -3.61
C ALA A 287 20.55 12.97 -4.70
N TYR A 288 20.55 14.27 -4.44
CA TYR A 288 20.07 15.27 -5.40
C TYR A 288 21.04 16.47 -5.51
N PRO A 289 21.39 16.90 -6.74
CA PRO A 289 21.05 16.27 -8.03
C PRO A 289 21.81 14.95 -8.28
N ASN A 290 21.23 14.04 -9.06
CA ASN A 290 21.86 12.82 -9.56
C ASN A 290 21.28 12.47 -10.95
N PRO A 291 22.05 12.53 -12.06
CA PRO A 291 23.50 12.73 -12.12
C PRO A 291 23.97 14.08 -11.57
N LEU A 292 25.14 14.11 -10.94
CA LEU A 292 25.71 15.32 -10.34
C LEU A 292 26.75 15.99 -11.25
N ASN A 293 26.77 17.33 -11.24
CA ASN A 293 27.81 18.14 -11.87
C ASN A 293 28.03 19.47 -11.10
N PRO A 294 29.13 19.66 -10.36
CA PRO A 294 30.08 18.66 -9.85
C PRO A 294 29.68 18.13 -8.45
N ALA A 295 28.50 18.49 -7.93
CA ALA A 295 28.15 18.19 -6.54
C ALA A 295 26.71 17.71 -6.35
N THR A 296 26.50 16.93 -5.29
CA THR A 296 25.21 16.40 -4.86
C THR A 296 25.06 16.53 -3.34
N THR A 297 23.83 16.50 -2.87
CA THR A 297 23.51 16.41 -1.43
C THR A 297 22.90 15.05 -1.15
N ILE A 298 23.47 14.34 -0.19
CA ILE A 298 22.96 13.07 0.33
C ILE A 298 22.25 13.37 1.64
N ARG A 299 20.96 13.05 1.70
CA ARG A 299 20.13 13.20 2.91
C ARG A 299 19.87 11.85 3.55
N TYR A 300 19.83 11.83 4.88
CA TYR A 300 19.50 10.65 5.66
C TYR A 300 18.90 11.06 7.00
N THR A 301 18.23 10.10 7.62
CA THR A 301 17.44 10.32 8.83
C THR A 301 17.87 9.33 9.89
N LEU A 302 18.13 9.82 11.12
CA LEU A 302 18.49 9.01 12.28
C LEU A 302 17.39 9.10 13.34
N PRO A 303 16.76 8.00 13.76
CA PRO A 303 15.67 8.04 14.72
C PRO A 303 16.13 8.09 16.18
N ALA A 304 17.39 7.74 16.42
CA ALA A 304 18.01 7.78 17.73
C ALA A 304 19.48 8.21 17.56
N GLU A 305 20.12 8.60 18.65
CA GLU A 305 21.56 8.83 18.64
C GLU A 305 22.25 7.54 18.17
N SER A 306 23.00 7.65 17.07
CA SER A 306 23.51 6.50 16.35
C SER A 306 24.97 6.70 15.96
N PHE A 307 25.76 5.63 16.01
CA PHE A 307 27.05 5.61 15.35
C PHE A 307 26.84 5.48 13.85
N THR A 308 27.14 6.53 13.10
CA THR A 308 26.80 6.67 11.68
C THR A 308 28.05 6.73 10.81
N GLN A 309 28.03 5.95 9.73
CA GLN A 309 29.06 5.92 8.71
C GLN A 309 28.42 6.09 7.33
N LEU A 310 28.74 7.18 6.62
CA LEU A 310 28.38 7.41 5.23
C LEU A 310 29.65 7.42 4.38
N VAL A 311 29.78 6.43 3.50
CA VAL A 311 30.98 6.24 2.67
C VAL A 311 30.59 6.12 1.20
N ILE A 312 31.36 6.77 0.35
CA ILE A 312 31.30 6.67 -1.11
C ILE A 312 32.38 5.69 -1.58
N TYR A 313 31.98 4.79 -2.46
CA TYR A 313 32.79 3.73 -3.04
C TYR A 313 32.82 3.84 -4.56
N ASP A 314 33.92 3.40 -5.15
CA ASP A 314 33.95 3.04 -6.57
C ASP A 314 33.32 1.65 -6.80
N LEU A 315 33.17 1.26 -8.07
CA LEU A 315 32.57 -0.03 -8.45
C LEU A 315 33.41 -1.25 -8.02
N SER A 316 34.68 -1.08 -7.69
CA SER A 316 35.53 -2.15 -7.15
C SER A 316 35.38 -2.32 -5.63
N GLY A 317 34.55 -1.48 -4.99
CA GLY A 317 34.39 -1.44 -3.54
C GLY A 317 35.49 -0.65 -2.82
N GLY A 318 36.35 0.05 -3.57
CA GLY A 318 37.36 0.94 -3.04
C GLY A 318 36.73 2.17 -2.40
N VAL A 319 37.18 2.54 -1.19
CA VAL A 319 36.71 3.75 -0.51
C VAL A 319 37.22 4.99 -1.24
N VAL A 320 36.29 5.76 -1.79
CA VAL A 320 36.57 7.03 -2.46
C VAL A 320 36.57 8.17 -1.46
N ARG A 321 35.50 8.28 -0.66
CA ARG A 321 35.31 9.37 0.30
C ARG A 321 34.50 8.89 1.51
N THR A 322 34.97 9.21 2.70
CA THR A 322 34.14 9.09 3.93
C THR A 322 33.54 10.45 4.23
N LEU A 323 32.21 10.54 4.25
CA LEU A 323 31.49 11.79 4.51
C LEU A 323 31.16 11.96 5.99
N VAL A 324 30.84 10.88 6.69
CA VAL A 324 30.70 10.85 8.15
C VAL A 324 31.14 9.49 8.70
N ASN A 325 31.68 9.49 9.92
CA ASN A 325 32.09 8.30 10.66
C ASN A 325 32.19 8.61 12.16
N GLN A 326 31.05 8.92 12.78
CA GLN A 326 30.98 9.36 14.19
C GLN A 326 29.58 9.11 14.77
N ALA A 327 29.44 9.29 16.09
CA ALA A 327 28.12 9.38 16.71
C ALA A 327 27.41 10.67 16.28
N GLU A 328 26.14 10.56 15.91
CA GLU A 328 25.31 11.70 15.53
C GLU A 328 23.99 11.68 16.28
N SER A 329 23.53 12.87 16.66
CA SER A 329 22.22 13.06 17.28
C SER A 329 21.09 12.65 16.32
N PRO A 330 19.89 12.32 16.85
CA PRO A 330 18.71 12.11 16.03
C PRO A 330 18.43 13.30 15.10
N GLY A 331 17.65 13.05 14.05
CA GLY A 331 17.20 14.08 13.11
C GLY A 331 17.59 13.82 11.67
N GLN A 332 17.13 14.70 10.79
CA GLN A 332 17.56 14.73 9.40
C GLN A 332 18.96 15.31 9.28
N LYS A 333 19.78 14.69 8.44
CA LYS A 333 21.15 15.09 8.13
C LYS A 333 21.29 15.29 6.62
N ALA A 334 22.17 16.20 6.23
CA ALA A 334 22.47 16.45 4.83
C ALA A 334 23.98 16.65 4.66
N LEU A 335 24.60 15.83 3.82
CA LEU A 335 26.03 15.89 3.53
C LEU A 335 26.26 16.11 2.04
N ARG A 336 27.06 17.13 1.72
CA ARG A 336 27.41 17.47 0.34
C ARG A 336 28.65 16.69 -0.09
N TRP A 337 28.59 16.07 -1.27
CA TRP A 337 29.75 15.53 -1.95
C TRP A 337 30.01 16.30 -3.25
N ASP A 338 31.28 16.60 -3.52
CA ASP A 338 31.74 17.48 -4.61
C ASP A 338 32.59 16.76 -5.67
N GLY A 339 32.48 15.43 -5.73
CA GLY A 339 33.23 14.63 -6.69
C GLY A 339 34.73 14.53 -6.38
N ARG A 340 35.15 14.70 -5.12
CA ARG A 340 36.55 14.53 -4.67
C ARG A 340 36.69 13.33 -3.74
N ASN A 341 37.89 12.74 -3.73
CA ASN A 341 38.26 11.68 -2.79
C ASN A 341 38.70 12.24 -1.42
N ASN A 342 39.10 11.37 -0.49
CA ASN A 342 39.60 11.77 0.83
C ASN A 342 40.84 12.71 0.79
N ALA A 343 41.67 12.62 -0.24
CA ALA A 343 42.82 13.52 -0.45
C ALA A 343 42.45 14.88 -1.08
N GLY A 344 41.15 15.12 -1.32
CA GLY A 344 40.68 16.34 -1.98
C GLY A 344 40.93 16.37 -3.50
N VAL A 345 41.32 15.24 -4.10
CA VAL A 345 41.57 15.13 -5.54
C VAL A 345 40.27 14.79 -6.27
N PRO A 346 39.91 15.49 -7.36
CA PRO A 346 38.72 15.15 -8.16
C PRO A 346 38.79 13.72 -8.71
N VAL A 347 37.70 12.95 -8.59
CA VAL A 347 37.60 11.59 -9.14
C VAL A 347 37.01 11.61 -10.56
N ALA A 348 37.20 10.56 -11.35
CA ALA A 348 36.73 10.51 -12.74
C ALA A 348 35.19 10.51 -12.85
N SER A 349 34.64 10.95 -13.98
CA SER A 349 33.21 10.73 -14.28
C SER A 349 32.90 9.23 -14.29
N GLY A 350 31.72 8.84 -13.83
CA GLY A 350 31.37 7.44 -13.71
C GLY A 350 30.33 7.15 -12.63
N VAL A 351 30.06 5.86 -12.43
CA VAL A 351 29.13 5.37 -11.42
C VAL A 351 29.87 5.12 -10.11
N TYR A 352 29.27 5.58 -9.02
CA TYR A 352 29.72 5.39 -7.65
C TYR A 352 28.57 4.81 -6.81
N LEU A 353 28.92 4.24 -5.66
CA LEU A 353 27.94 3.82 -4.66
C LEU A 353 28.15 4.63 -3.38
N TYR A 354 27.09 4.95 -2.66
CA TYR A 354 27.19 5.43 -1.29
C TYR A 354 26.45 4.47 -0.35
N SER A 355 27.04 4.21 0.81
CA SER A 355 26.50 3.33 1.83
C SER A 355 26.35 4.11 3.12
N LEU A 356 25.14 4.10 3.69
CA LEU A 356 24.90 4.52 5.07
C LEU A 356 24.87 3.26 5.94
N THR A 357 25.65 3.24 7.01
CA THR A 357 25.49 2.32 8.14
C THR A 357 25.21 3.14 9.38
N ALA A 358 24.15 2.83 10.11
CA ALA A 358 23.82 3.48 11.37
C ALA A 358 23.48 2.43 12.42
N SER A 359 24.09 2.52 13.59
CA SER A 359 23.80 1.64 14.73
C SER A 359 23.36 2.49 15.91
N SER A 360 22.16 2.26 16.43
CA SER A 360 21.66 2.97 17.61
C SER A 360 22.60 2.76 18.79
N LEU A 361 22.87 3.82 19.56
CA LEU A 361 23.66 3.74 20.78
C LEU A 361 22.83 3.34 22.01
N HIS A 362 21.50 3.48 21.91
CA HIS A 362 20.56 3.26 23.01
C HIS A 362 19.67 2.03 22.78
N SER A 363 19.77 1.38 21.61
CA SER A 363 19.03 0.17 21.26
C SER A 363 19.87 -0.75 20.36
N ASN A 364 19.43 -2.00 20.16
CA ASN A 364 20.12 -2.95 19.27
C ASN A 364 19.76 -2.76 17.78
N GLN A 365 19.10 -1.67 17.41
CA GLN A 365 18.73 -1.41 16.02
C GLN A 365 19.95 -1.03 15.17
N ARG A 366 20.03 -1.61 13.98
CA ARG A 366 21.06 -1.31 12.99
C ARG A 366 20.42 -1.16 11.61
N PHE A 367 20.86 -0.15 10.89
CA PHE A 367 20.46 0.15 9.53
C PHE A 367 21.66 0.10 8.60
N THR A 368 21.47 -0.47 7.40
CA THR A 368 22.45 -0.39 6.32
C THR A 368 21.70 -0.23 5.00
N ALA A 369 21.97 0.85 4.28
CA ALA A 369 21.41 1.09 2.96
C ALA A 369 22.49 1.53 1.98
N ARG A 370 22.31 1.19 0.70
CA ARG A 370 23.21 1.54 -0.40
C ARG A 370 22.43 2.08 -1.57
N ARG A 371 22.98 3.09 -2.24
CA ARG A 371 22.37 3.70 -3.42
C ARG A 371 23.44 4.11 -4.43
N LYS A 372 23.00 4.34 -5.68
CA LYS A 372 23.85 4.68 -6.83
C LYS A 372 24.00 6.19 -7.00
N LEU A 373 25.19 6.63 -7.38
CA LEU A 373 25.54 8.00 -7.80
C LEU A 373 26.14 7.98 -9.21
N VAL A 374 25.82 8.99 -10.02
CA VAL A 374 26.38 9.17 -11.36
C VAL A 374 27.04 10.54 -11.43
N LEU A 375 28.37 10.58 -11.49
CA LEU A 375 29.13 11.82 -11.65
C LEU A 375 29.37 12.09 -13.14
N VAL A 376 28.94 13.26 -13.61
CA VAL A 376 29.18 13.76 -14.96
C VAL A 376 29.98 15.06 -14.84
N LYS A 377 31.11 15.15 -15.55
CA LYS A 377 31.97 16.33 -15.59
C LYS A 377 31.89 17.00 -16.95
#